data_AF-A0A4U9WM10-F1
#
_entry.id   AF-A0A4U9WM10-F1
#
_cell.length_a   1.000
_cell.length_b   1.000
_cell.length_c   1.000
_cell.angle_alpha   90.00
_cell.angle_beta   90.00
_cell.angle_gamma   90.00
#
_symmetry.space_group_name_H-M   'P 1'
#
loop_
_entity.id
_entity.type
_entity.pdbx_description
1 polymer ?
#
loop_
_entity_poly.entity_id
_entity_poly.type
_entity_poly.pdbx_seq_one_letter_code
_entity_poly.pdbx_strand_id
1 'polypeptide(L)' 'MGQFSYQGAAVRTGEINVFGRWAPSHPKLKNLTVFAMAGPGWSYKNSNKTPILVDGHSQLSHSLSGEFIAEYRFKLF' A
#
# COMPACT_ATOMS: atom_id res chain seq x y z
N MET A 1 -1.77 -7.06 -8.05
CA MET A 1 -2.57 -8.18 -7.49
C MET A 1 -1.78 -9.46 -7.64
N GLY A 2 -1.68 -10.27 -6.58
CA GLY A 2 -0.95 -11.54 -6.59
C GLY A 2 -1.86 -12.72 -6.28
N GLN A 3 -1.64 -13.85 -6.95
CA GLN A 3 -2.36 -15.09 -6.68
C GLN A 3 -1.42 -16.30 -6.81
N PHE A 4 -1.55 -17.25 -5.89
CA PHE A 4 -0.89 -18.56 -5.98
C PHE A 4 -1.79 -19.67 -5.41
N SER A 5 -1.47 -20.93 -5.73
CA SER A 5 -2.20 -22.09 -5.22
C SER A 5 -1.46 -22.71 -4.03
N TYR A 6 -2.17 -23.01 -2.94
CA TYR A 6 -1.65 -23.69 -1.77
C TYR A 6 -2.61 -24.78 -1.33
N GLN A 7 -2.16 -26.04 -1.31
CA GLN A 7 -2.98 -27.22 -0.96
C GLN A 7 -4.33 -27.29 -1.71
N GLY A 8 -4.35 -26.91 -3.00
CA GLY A 8 -5.56 -26.88 -3.82
C GLY A 8 -6.43 -25.62 -3.68
N ALA A 9 -6.13 -24.76 -2.71
CA ALA A 9 -6.82 -23.49 -2.50
C ALA A 9 -6.13 -22.33 -3.23
N ALA A 10 -6.90 -21.43 -3.84
CA ALA A 10 -6.38 -20.18 -4.38
C ALA A 10 -6.17 -19.17 -3.25
N VAL A 11 -4.95 -18.66 -3.13
CA VAL A 11 -4.55 -17.63 -2.17
C VAL A 11 -4.34 -16.33 -2.93
N ARG A 12 -5.01 -15.24 -2.50
CA ARG A 12 -5.01 -13.95 -3.19
C ARG A 12 -4.54 -12.83 -2.26
N THR A 13 -3.80 -11.89 -2.84
CA THR A 13 -3.41 -10.63 -2.19
C THR A 13 -3.61 -9.46 -3.15
N GLY A 14 -3.87 -8.29 -2.58
CA GLY A 14 -4.11 -7.10 -3.37
C GLY A 14 -4.07 -5.83 -2.55
N GLU A 15 -3.89 -4.72 -3.25
CA GLU A 15 -3.94 -3.39 -2.69
C GLU A 15 -4.42 -2.43 -3.77
N ILE A 16 -5.22 -1.45 -3.38
CA ILE A 16 -5.65 -0.34 -4.22
C ILE A 16 -5.23 0.93 -3.49
N ASN A 17 -4.43 1.77 -4.14
CA ASN A 17 -4.01 3.05 -3.58
C ASN A 17 -4.52 4.20 -4.44
N VAL A 18 -5.02 5.23 -3.77
CA VAL A 18 -5.16 6.56 -4.34
C VAL A 18 -3.94 7.35 -3.92
N PHE A 19 -3.29 8.01 -4.87
CA PHE A 19 -2.12 8.86 -4.60
C PHE A 19 -2.31 10.24 -5.20
N GLY A 20 -1.76 11.24 -4.51
CA GLY A 20 -1.76 12.63 -4.92
C GLY A 20 -0.38 13.22 -4.74
N ARG A 21 0.08 13.98 -5.74
CA ARG A 21 1.29 14.77 -5.66
C ARG A 21 0.94 16.24 -5.86
N TRP A 22 1.27 17.07 -4.88
CA TRP A 22 1.13 18.51 -4.94
C TRP A 22 2.49 19.19 -4.91
N ALA A 23 2.78 19.96 -5.95
CA ALA A 23 3.97 20.80 -6.02
C ALA A 23 3.52 22.25 -6.27
N PRO A 24 3.55 23.13 -5.26
CA PRO A 24 3.12 24.52 -5.42
C PRO A 24 4.01 25.28 -6.40
N SER A 25 3.37 26.09 -7.26
CA SER A 25 4.05 27.01 -8.18
C SER A 25 4.40 28.36 -7.54
N HIS A 26 3.93 28.62 -6.32
CA HIS A 26 4.12 29.91 -5.66
C HIS A 26 5.60 30.11 -5.26
N PRO A 27 6.20 31.30 -5.50
CA PRO A 27 7.64 31.53 -5.31
C PRO A 27 8.15 31.24 -3.89
N LYS A 28 7.34 31.47 -2.85
CA LYS A 28 7.71 31.21 -1.44
C LYS A 28 7.69 29.73 -1.06
N LEU A 29 7.02 28.89 -1.84
CA LEU A 29 6.92 27.44 -1.65
C LEU A 29 7.65 26.67 -2.76
N LYS A 30 8.43 27.38 -3.57
CA LYS A 30 9.33 26.79 -4.56
C LYS A 30 10.18 25.72 -3.87
N ASN A 31 10.18 24.51 -4.44
CA ASN A 31 10.88 23.31 -3.96
C ASN A 31 10.19 22.50 -2.85
N LEU A 32 8.96 22.86 -2.46
CA LEU A 32 8.10 21.96 -1.68
C LEU A 32 7.45 20.94 -2.63
N THR A 33 7.45 19.67 -2.25
CA THR A 33 6.63 18.62 -2.87
C THR A 33 5.94 17.87 -1.74
N VAL A 34 4.62 17.80 -1.81
CA VAL A 34 3.82 17.00 -0.91
C VAL A 34 3.30 15.80 -1.70
N PHE A 35 3.48 14.62 -1.15
CA PHE A 35 2.93 13.38 -1.67
C PHE A 35 2.11 12.73 -0.58
N ALA A 36 0.95 12.21 -0.96
CA ALA A 36 0.12 11.43 -0.08
C ALA A 36 -0.42 10.24 -0.84
N MET A 37 -0.48 9.08 -0.20
CA MET A 37 -1.16 7.91 -0.72
C MET A 37 -1.95 7.25 0.39
N ALA A 38 -3.12 6.71 0.06
CA ALA A 38 -3.91 5.93 0.99
C ALA A 38 -4.75 4.91 0.23
N GLY A 39 -4.99 3.76 0.86
CA GLY A 39 -5.58 2.65 0.15
C GLY A 39 -6.00 1.49 1.02
N PRO A 40 -7.11 0.80 0.68
CA PRO A 40 -7.39 -0.51 1.22
C PRO A 40 -6.47 -1.56 0.59
N GLY A 41 -5.91 -2.40 1.45
CA GLY A 41 -5.19 -3.62 1.12
C GLY A 41 -5.93 -4.84 1.63
N TRP A 42 -5.64 -5.99 1.03
CA TRP A 42 -6.07 -7.27 1.52
C TRP A 42 -4.99 -8.32 1.28
N SER A 43 -4.78 -9.16 2.28
CA SER A 43 -3.89 -10.30 2.21
C SER A 43 -4.59 -11.55 2.71
N TYR A 44 -3.93 -12.70 2.65
CA TYR A 44 -4.44 -13.92 3.25
C TYR A 44 -3.98 -14.03 4.70
N LYS A 45 -4.82 -14.57 5.58
CA LYS A 45 -4.40 -14.93 6.94
C LYS A 45 -3.34 -16.01 6.87
N ASN A 46 -2.24 -15.79 7.59
CA ASN A 46 -1.16 -16.76 7.71
C ASN A 46 -0.77 -16.94 9.17
N SER A 47 -0.20 -18.10 9.48
CA SER A 47 0.50 -18.36 10.72
C SER A 47 1.93 -18.76 10.36
N ASN A 48 2.90 -17.96 10.80
CA ASN A 48 4.32 -18.18 10.53
C ASN A 48 4.63 -18.42 9.02
N LYS A 49 4.05 -17.58 8.14
CA LYS A 49 4.14 -17.64 6.66
C LYS A 49 3.33 -18.76 5.98
N THR A 50 2.73 -19.67 6.74
CA THR A 50 1.83 -20.70 6.20
C THR A 50 0.40 -20.15 6.09
N PRO A 51 -0.25 -20.19 4.90
CA PRO A 51 -1.64 -19.78 4.76
C PRO A 51 -2.57 -20.61 5.67
N ILE A 52 -3.47 -19.94 6.39
CA ILE A 52 -4.50 -20.61 7.17
C ILE A 52 -5.69 -20.90 6.24
N LEU A 53 -6.01 -22.18 6.08
CA LEU A 53 -7.18 -22.63 5.34
C LEU A 53 -8.30 -22.98 6.33
N VAL A 54 -9.50 -22.48 6.08
CA VAL A 54 -10.72 -22.89 6.78
C VAL A 54 -11.64 -23.45 5.71
N ASP A 55 -12.06 -24.71 5.87
CA ASP A 55 -12.89 -25.44 4.90
C ASP A 55 -12.30 -25.47 3.47
N GLY A 56 -10.97 -25.54 3.36
CA GLY A 56 -10.28 -25.55 2.07
C GLY A 56 -10.20 -24.19 1.37
N HIS A 57 -10.64 -23.11 2.03
CA HIS A 57 -10.59 -21.75 1.51
C HIS A 57 -9.59 -20.89 2.29
N SER A 58 -8.85 -20.05 1.57
CA SER A 58 -7.97 -19.06 2.19
C SER A 58 -8.79 -17.94 2.80
N GLN A 59 -8.44 -17.56 4.03
CA GLN A 59 -9.13 -16.48 4.75
C GLN A 59 -8.53 -15.12 4.39
N LEU A 60 -9.38 -14.12 4.15
CA LEU A 60 -8.93 -12.76 3.86
C LEU A 60 -8.62 -11.98 5.15
N SER A 61 -7.59 -11.14 5.09
CA SER A 61 -7.23 -10.16 6.10
C SER A 61 -7.20 -8.79 5.44
N HIS A 62 -8.02 -7.86 5.92
CA HIS A 62 -8.07 -6.50 5.39
C HIS A 62 -7.05 -5.62 6.12
N SER A 63 -6.41 -4.73 5.39
CA SER A 63 -5.52 -3.70 5.91
C SER A 63 -5.90 -2.35 5.31
N LEU A 64 -5.68 -1.27 6.06
CA LEU A 64 -5.78 0.08 5.55
C LEU A 64 -4.41 0.73 5.74
N SER A 65 -3.82 1.22 4.66
CA SER A 65 -2.54 1.92 4.69
C SER A 65 -2.70 3.36 4.24
N GLY A 66 -1.88 4.23 4.81
CA GLY A 66 -1.80 5.64 4.46
C GLY A 66 -0.38 6.13 4.69
N GLU A 67 0.16 6.86 3.72
CA GLU A 67 1.48 7.46 3.76
C GLU A 67 1.40 8.92 3.34
N PHE A 68 2.17 9.76 4.03
CA PHE A 68 2.30 11.18 3.76
C PHE A 68 3.77 11.56 3.77
N ILE A 69 4.22 12.21 2.70
CA ILE A 69 5.60 12.64 2.50
C ILE A 69 5.59 14.14 2.18
N ALA A 70 6.35 14.93 2.94
CA ALA A 70 6.63 16.32 2.63
C ALA A 70 8.13 16.48 2.37
N GLU A 71 8.48 16.73 1.11
CA GLU A 71 9.85 16.96 0.69
C GLU A 71 10.10 18.45 0.46
N TYR A 72 11.18 18.98 1.02
CA TYR A 72 11.62 20.34 0.75
C TYR A 72 13.08 20.34 0.31
N ARG A 73 13.36 20.86 -0.89
CA ARG A 73 14.74 20.93 -1.42
C ARG A 73 15.35 22.31 -1.17
N PHE A 74 16.37 22.34 -0.33
CA PHE A 74 17.22 23.51 -0.12
C PHE A 74 18.32 23.55 -1.19
N LYS A 75 18.58 24.73 -1.77
CA LYS A 75 19.84 24.96 -2.46
C LYS A 75 20.91 25.30 -1.42
N LEU A 76 21.81 24.37 -1.21
CA LEU A 76 23.10 24.65 -0.57
C LEU A 76 24.02 25.09 -1.72
N PHE A 77 24.20 26.41 -1.85
CA PHE A 77 25.10 27.09 -2.79
C PHE A 77 24.58 27.24 -4.25
#